data_AF-A0A6B3FXG3-F1
#
_entry.id   AF-A0A6B3FXG3-F1
#
_cell.length_a   1.000
_cell.length_b   1.000
_cell.length_c   1.000
_cell.angle_alpha   90.00
_cell.angle_beta   90.00
_cell.angle_gamma   90.00
#
_symmetry.space_group_name_H-M   'P 1'
#
loop_
_entity.id
_entity.type
_entity.pdbx_description
1 polymer ?
#
loop_
_entity_poly.entity_id
_entity_poly.type
_entity_poly.pdbx_seq_one_letter_code
_entity_poly.pdbx_strand_id
1 'polypeptide(L)'
;MQIYRSGSVLLTGAVAVALAVTALPAAQAAPSATAVISEVYGGGGNSGATLTRDFVELAGVGSAPFEVGGLSVQYLPGSPSAGSQWQVS
;
A
#
# COMPACT_ATOMS: atom_id res chain seq x y z
N MET A 1 47.40 6.32 -46.81
CA MET A 1 47.24 5.55 -45.56
C MET A 1 45.85 5.85 -45.01
N GLN A 2 44.96 4.87 -45.10
CA GLN A 2 43.58 4.88 -44.61
C GLN A 2 43.58 4.77 -43.07
N ILE A 3 42.57 5.33 -42.40
CA ILE A 3 41.81 4.69 -41.31
C ILE A 3 40.53 5.53 -41.05
N TYR A 4 39.39 4.96 -41.40
CA TYR A 4 38.09 5.32 -40.84
C TYR A 4 38.00 4.73 -39.43
N ARG A 5 37.49 5.48 -38.45
CA ARG A 5 37.07 4.91 -37.16
C ARG A 5 35.57 5.13 -36.98
N SER A 6 34.81 4.11 -37.32
CA SER A 6 33.40 3.99 -36.96
C SER A 6 33.30 3.95 -35.43
N GLY A 7 32.64 4.94 -34.84
CA GLY A 7 32.29 4.94 -33.42
C GLY A 7 31.06 4.08 -33.20
N SER A 8 31.24 2.89 -32.63
CA SER A 8 30.18 1.99 -32.21
C SER A 8 29.34 2.61 -31.09
N VAL A 9 28.05 2.86 -31.35
CA VAL A 9 27.07 3.12 -30.28
C VAL A 9 26.64 1.77 -29.74
N LEU A 10 27.12 1.41 -28.55
CA LEU A 10 26.62 0.24 -27.83
C LEU A 10 26.38 0.58 -26.36
N LEU A 11 25.20 0.14 -25.90
CA LEU A 11 24.84 -0.22 -24.52
C LEU A 11 24.34 0.87 -23.57
N THR A 12 23.16 1.44 -23.86
CA THR A 12 22.26 2.03 -22.83
C THR A 12 20.93 1.28 -22.67
N GLY A 13 20.69 0.19 -23.41
CA GLY A 13 19.39 -0.50 -23.42
C GLY A 13 19.21 -1.68 -22.45
N ALA A 14 20.29 -2.22 -21.87
CA ALA A 14 20.21 -3.51 -21.15
C ALA A 14 19.74 -3.41 -19.68
N VAL A 15 19.75 -2.22 -19.06
CA VAL A 15 19.38 -2.08 -17.64
C VAL A 15 17.87 -1.86 -17.45
N ALA A 16 17.14 -1.37 -18.47
CA ALA A 16 15.71 -1.11 -18.34
C ALA A 16 14.81 -2.36 -18.48
N VAL A 17 15.32 -3.45 -19.07
CA VAL A 17 14.52 -4.67 -19.36
C VAL A 17 14.75 -5.79 -18.32
N ALA A 18 15.74 -5.67 -17.44
CA ALA A 18 16.01 -6.70 -16.41
C ALA A 18 15.09 -6.62 -15.18
N LEU A 19 14.38 -5.50 -14.97
CA LEU A 19 13.46 -5.30 -13.84
C LEU A 19 12.02 -5.78 -14.12
N ALA A 20 11.71 -6.21 -15.34
CA ALA A 20 10.33 -6.48 -15.76
C ALA A 20 9.83 -7.91 -15.51
N VAL A 21 10.64 -8.82 -14.93
CA VAL A 21 10.31 -10.27 -14.87
C VAL A 21 10.50 -10.89 -13.47
N THR A 22 10.44 -10.11 -12.40
CA THR A 22 10.19 -10.70 -11.07
C THR A 22 8.69 -10.71 -10.83
N ALA A 23 8.06 -11.88 -10.94
CA ALA A 23 6.70 -12.05 -10.44
C ALA A 23 6.69 -11.68 -8.95
N LEU A 24 6.14 -10.50 -8.62
CA LEU A 24 5.95 -10.10 -7.24
C LEU A 24 5.03 -11.13 -6.59
N PRO A 25 5.37 -11.64 -5.39
CA PRO A 25 4.47 -12.54 -4.68
C PRO A 25 3.12 -11.82 -4.50
N ALA A 26 2.05 -12.47 -4.93
CA ALA A 26 0.71 -11.95 -4.68
C ALA A 26 0.52 -11.89 -3.16
N ALA A 27 0.19 -10.70 -2.65
CA ALA A 27 -0.13 -10.54 -1.25
C ALA A 27 -1.44 -11.31 -0.95
N GLN A 28 -1.34 -12.35 -0.14
CA GLN A 28 -2.48 -13.14 0.32
C GLN A 28 -2.57 -12.99 1.83
N ALA A 29 -3.66 -12.39 2.30
CA ALA A 29 -3.98 -12.33 3.72
C ALA A 29 -5.26 -13.16 3.96
N ALA A 30 -5.19 -14.10 4.91
CA ALA A 30 -6.40 -14.72 5.41
C ALA A 30 -7.21 -13.66 6.19
N PRO A 31 -8.54 -13.60 6.02
CA PRO A 31 -9.37 -12.75 6.87
C PRO A 31 -9.13 -13.06 8.34
N SER A 32 -9.18 -12.01 9.17
CA SER A 32 -9.12 -12.16 10.62
C SER A 32 -10.28 -13.02 11.12
N ALA A 33 -9.98 -13.95 12.03
CA ALA A 33 -10.98 -14.83 12.64
C ALA A 33 -11.69 -14.20 13.85
N THR A 34 -11.23 -13.02 14.30
CA THR A 34 -11.74 -12.35 15.52
C THR A 34 -12.48 -11.06 15.19
N ALA A 35 -11.80 -10.12 14.55
CA ALA A 35 -12.32 -8.80 14.24
C ALA A 35 -12.07 -8.42 12.78
N VAL A 36 -13.07 -7.82 12.14
CA VAL A 36 -12.98 -7.27 10.77
C VAL A 36 -13.32 -5.79 10.79
N ILE A 37 -12.90 -5.07 9.76
CA ILE A 37 -13.33 -3.70 9.53
C ILE A 37 -14.69 -3.74 8.84
N SER A 38 -15.73 -3.17 9.47
CA SER A 38 -17.07 -3.09 8.88
C SER A 38 -17.28 -1.79 8.10
N GLU A 39 -16.70 -0.69 8.56
CA GLU A 39 -16.80 0.61 7.91
C GLU A 39 -15.53 1.45 8.14
N VAL A 40 -15.22 2.31 7.17
CA VAL A 40 -14.17 3.32 7.30
C VAL A 40 -14.68 4.65 6.76
N TYR A 41 -14.46 5.71 7.52
CA TYR A 41 -14.59 7.09 7.06
C TYR A 41 -13.29 7.84 7.33
N GLY A 42 -12.50 8.13 6.30
CA GLY A 42 -11.20 8.81 6.43
C GLY A 42 -11.16 10.23 5.86
N GLY A 43 -12.33 10.81 5.57
CA GLY A 43 -12.46 12.14 4.96
C GLY A 43 -12.90 13.24 5.93
N GLY A 44 -12.94 12.95 7.23
CA GLY A 44 -13.47 13.79 8.29
C GLY A 44 -12.87 15.19 8.29
N GLY A 45 -13.74 16.20 8.19
CA GLY A 45 -13.31 17.60 8.24
C GLY A 45 -12.68 18.14 6.95
N ASN A 46 -12.61 17.34 5.88
CA ASN A 46 -12.28 17.83 4.54
C ASN A 46 -13.43 18.67 3.96
N SER A 47 -13.12 19.55 3.00
CA SER A 47 -14.14 20.34 2.30
C SER A 47 -15.15 19.42 1.61
N GLY A 48 -16.43 19.57 1.94
CA GLY A 48 -17.51 18.73 1.40
C GLY A 48 -17.69 17.38 2.10
N ALA A 49 -16.96 17.11 3.19
CA ALA A 49 -17.14 15.90 3.98
C ALA A 49 -18.51 15.91 4.69
N THR A 50 -19.23 14.80 4.57
CA THR A 50 -20.47 14.53 5.31
C THR A 50 -20.26 14.53 6.82
N LEU A 51 -19.12 14.01 7.30
CA LEU A 51 -18.80 13.89 8.71
C LEU A 51 -17.55 14.70 9.05
N THR A 52 -17.46 15.11 10.32
CA THR A 52 -16.40 15.99 10.80
C THR A 52 -15.16 15.27 11.29
N ARG A 53 -15.23 13.96 11.52
CA ARG A 53 -14.15 13.15 12.11
C ARG A 53 -13.97 11.86 11.34
N ASP A 54 -12.72 11.41 11.34
CA ASP A 54 -12.38 10.10 10.84
C ASP A 54 -12.81 9.02 11.85
N PHE A 55 -13.20 7.86 11.34
CA PHE A 55 -13.42 6.67 12.15
C PHE A 55 -13.14 5.38 11.36
N VAL A 56 -12.88 4.33 12.13
CA VAL A 56 -12.87 2.93 11.68
C VAL A 56 -13.81 2.17 12.60
N GLU A 57 -14.78 1.47 12.03
CA GLU A 57 -15.65 0.58 12.78
C GLU A 57 -15.12 -0.85 12.70
N LEU A 58 -15.06 -1.51 13.86
CA LEU A 58 -14.68 -2.92 13.97
C LEU A 58 -15.91 -3.77 14.32
N ALA A 59 -16.08 -4.87 13.59
CA ALA A 59 -17.08 -5.88 13.87
C ALA A 59 -16.42 -7.20 14.30
N GLY A 60 -16.95 -7.82 15.35
CA GLY A 60 -16.56 -9.17 15.76
C GLY A 60 -17.15 -10.21 14.81
N VAL A 61 -16.37 -11.25 14.50
CA VAL A 61 -16.78 -12.33 13.58
C VAL A 61 -17.55 -13.46 14.31
N GLY A 62 -17.50 -13.48 15.65
CA GLY A 62 -18.15 -14.48 16.50
C GLY A 62 -19.18 -13.89 17.48
N SER A 63 -19.85 -14.75 18.23
CA SER A 63 -20.83 -14.37 19.26
C SER A 63 -20.20 -14.09 20.64
N ALA A 64 -18.91 -14.39 20.80
CA ALA A 64 -18.17 -14.09 22.02
C ALA A 64 -17.50 -12.70 21.92
N PRO A 65 -17.36 -11.97 23.03
CA PRO A 65 -16.55 -10.75 23.05
C PRO A 65 -15.09 -11.08 22.72
N PHE A 66 -14.39 -10.12 22.11
CA PHE A 66 -12.97 -10.21 21.81
C PHE A 66 -12.21 -9.01 22.40
N GLU A 67 -10.95 -9.21 22.77
CA GLU A 67 -10.10 -8.17 23.32
C GLU A 67 -9.61 -7.23 22.20
N VAL A 68 -9.75 -5.93 22.43
CA VAL A 68 -9.20 -4.87 21.55
C VAL A 68 -7.87 -4.32 22.03
N GLY A 69 -7.48 -4.64 23.28
CA GLY A 69 -6.21 -4.21 23.84
C GLY A 69 -5.02 -4.73 23.02
N GLY A 70 -4.10 -3.84 22.67
CA GLY A 70 -2.92 -4.17 21.88
C GLY A 70 -3.14 -4.23 20.36
N LEU A 71 -4.37 -4.02 19.88
CA LEU A 71 -4.62 -3.74 18.48
C LEU A 71 -4.24 -2.29 18.15
N SER A 72 -3.83 -2.05 16.91
CA SER A 72 -3.54 -0.72 16.38
C SER A 72 -4.16 -0.55 15.01
N VAL A 73 -4.59 0.68 14.68
CA VAL A 73 -5.00 1.01 13.31
C VAL A 73 -3.76 1.43 12.54
N GLN A 74 -3.43 0.66 11.50
CA GLN A 74 -2.35 0.99 10.57
C GLN A 74 -2.94 1.47 9.25
N TYR A 75 -2.58 2.68 8.83
CA TYR A 75 -3.11 3.28 7.60
C TYR A 75 -2.03 4.03 6.82
N LEU A 76 -2.28 4.17 5.51
CA LEU A 76 -1.46 4.97 4.60
C LEU A 76 -2.15 6.29 4.29
N PRO A 77 -1.42 7.32 3.83
CA PRO A 77 -2.03 8.56 3.37
C PRO A 77 -2.95 8.30 2.17
N GLY A 78 -3.95 9.16 1.96
CA GLY A 78 -4.92 9.02 0.86
C GLY A 78 -4.35 9.08 -0.56
N SER A 79 -3.06 9.38 -0.72
CA SER A 79 -2.31 9.27 -1.97
C SER A 79 -0.94 8.66 -1.69
N PRO A 80 -0.86 7.32 -1.53
CA PRO A 80 0.37 6.66 -1.18
C PRO A 80 1.35 6.59 -2.36
N SER A 81 2.64 6.49 -2.05
CA SER A 81 3.72 6.22 -2.98
C SER A 81 4.58 5.08 -2.45
N ALA A 82 5.56 4.62 -3.25
CA ALA A 82 6.49 3.58 -2.82
C ALA A 82 7.31 3.96 -1.56
N GLY A 83 7.41 5.24 -1.22
CA GLY A 83 8.09 5.73 -0.02
C GLY A 83 7.16 6.03 1.17
N SER A 84 5.84 5.84 1.02
CA SER A 84 4.90 6.11 2.11
C SER A 84 5.13 5.17 3.29
N GLN A 85 5.09 5.75 4.48
CA GLN A 85 5.21 5.02 5.74
C GLN A 85 3.83 4.80 6.34
N TRP A 86 3.65 3.67 7.01
CA TRP A 86 2.44 3.40 7.78
C TRP A 86 2.35 4.34 8.99
N GLN A 87 1.18 4.94 9.18
CA GLN A 87 0.83 5.61 10.42
C GLN A 87 0.14 4.61 11.34
N VAL A 88 0.38 4.76 12.64
CA VAL A 88 -0.18 3.89 13.69
C VAL A 88 -0.96 4.76 14.67
N SER A 89 -2.18 4.34 15.02
CA SER A 89 -3.01 4.93 16.07
C SER A 89 -3.50 3.87 17.04
#